data_AF-A0A8S3Y7Q6-F1
#
_entry.id   AF-A0A8S3Y7Q6-F1
#
_cell.length_a   1.000
_cell.length_b   1.000
_cell.length_c   1.000
_cell.angle_alpha   90.00
_cell.angle_beta   90.00
_cell.angle_gamma   90.00
#
_symmetry.space_group_name_H-M   'P 1'
#
loop_
_entity.id
_entity.type
_entity.pdbx_description
1 polymer ?
#
loop_
_entity_poly.entity_id
_entity_poly.type
_entity_poly.pdbx_seq_one_letter_code
_entity_poly.pdbx_strand_id
1 'polypeptide(L)'
;MSFTTEVGEISINLCPNEKDSNKTEVRLVDEVRFNKLENKSSLGQNCLLGGKSVLTAIEDGYFKRNSSVFEELDKDIKQSDYTIENPSSFLVVGNKNQPLKVNARGYGPGL
;
A
#
# COMPACT_ATOMS: atom_id res chain seq x y z
N MET A 1 6.80 -6.11 3.43
CA MET A 1 6.10 -7.00 2.48
C MET A 1 6.96 -8.23 2.24
N SER A 2 6.39 -9.35 1.79
CA SER A 2 7.16 -10.56 1.52
C SER A 2 6.71 -11.26 0.23
N PHE A 3 7.61 -12.08 -0.32
CA PHE A 3 7.40 -12.90 -1.51
C PHE A 3 7.84 -14.32 -1.23
N THR A 4 6.96 -15.29 -1.49
CA THR A 4 7.32 -16.70 -1.44
C THR A 4 8.08 -17.08 -2.71
N THR A 5 9.27 -17.67 -2.55
CA THR A 5 10.13 -18.12 -3.64
C THR A 5 10.61 -19.54 -3.37
N GLU A 6 11.29 -20.15 -4.35
CA GLU A 6 11.92 -21.46 -4.27
C GLU A 6 13.00 -21.54 -3.18
N VAL A 7 13.66 -20.43 -2.85
CA VAL A 7 14.66 -20.35 -1.77
C VAL A 7 14.05 -19.94 -0.42
N GLY A 8 12.72 -19.91 -0.33
CA GLY A 8 11.95 -19.53 0.86
C GLY A 8 11.35 -18.12 0.76
N GLU A 9 10.88 -17.59 1.89
CA GLU A 9 10.30 -16.25 1.93
C GLU A 9 11.40 -15.17 1.82
N ILE A 10 11.24 -14.25 0.87
CA ILE A 10 12.04 -13.03 0.75
C ILE A 10 11.23 -11.88 1.31
N SER A 11 11.73 -11.28 2.39
CA SER A 11 11.06 -10.18 3.09
C SER A 11 11.76 -8.85 2.83
N ILE A 12 10.95 -7.83 2.55
CA ILE A 12 11.36 -6.47 2.25
C ILE A 12 10.70 -5.52 3.24
N ASN A 13 11.52 -4.70 3.88
CA ASN A 13 11.09 -3.59 4.72
C ASN A 13 11.01 -2.31 3.89
N LEU A 14 9.88 -1.63 4.02
CA LEU A 14 9.62 -0.34 3.39
C LEU A 14 9.53 0.70 4.50
N CYS A 15 10.48 1.63 4.53
CA CYS A 15 10.57 2.66 5.55
C CYS A 15 10.48 4.05 4.91
N PRO A 16 9.76 5.02 5.48
CA PRO A 16 9.91 6.41 5.08
C PRO A 16 11.37 6.87 5.24
N ASN A 17 11.89 7.62 4.28
CA ASN A 17 13.19 8.26 4.44
C ASN A 17 13.04 9.51 5.30
N GLU A 18 13.90 9.67 6.30
CA GLU A 18 13.83 10.79 7.26
C GLU A 18 14.23 12.14 6.64
N LYS A 19 15.05 12.14 5.59
CA LYS A 19 15.59 13.36 4.97
C LYS A 19 14.78 13.82 3.75
N ASP A 20 14.07 12.90 3.11
CA ASP A 20 13.32 13.13 1.89
C ASP A 20 11.98 12.39 1.99
N SER A 21 10.93 13.12 2.39
CA SER A 21 9.58 12.57 2.59
C SER A 21 8.96 12.00 1.32
N ASN A 22 9.51 12.32 0.14
CA ASN A 22 9.09 11.73 -1.12
C ASN A 22 9.73 10.36 -1.38
N LYS A 23 10.69 9.92 -0.56
CA LYS A 23 11.33 8.61 -0.71
C LYS A 23 10.82 7.60 0.31
N THR A 24 10.67 6.37 -0.17
CA THR A 24 10.52 5.18 0.66
C THR A 24 11.77 4.33 0.45
N GLU A 25 12.51 4.08 1.52
CA GLU A 25 13.65 3.17 1.53
C GLU A 25 13.18 1.73 1.42
N VAL A 26 13.95 0.93 0.69
CA VAL A 26 13.71 -0.48 0.43
C VAL A 26 14.88 -1.24 1.03
N ARG A 27 14.62 -2.07 2.03
CA ARG A 27 15.65 -2.86 2.71
C ARG A 27 15.28 -4.33 2.67
N LEU A 28 16.23 -5.16 2.25
CA LEU A 28 16.10 -6.61 2.38
C LEU A 28 16.27 -7.01 3.85
N VAL A 29 15.45 -7.93 4.31
CA VAL A 29 15.60 -8.53 5.64
C VAL A 29 16.72 -9.58 5.64
N ASP A 30 16.86 -10.32 4.54
CA ASP A 30 17.84 -11.39 4.36
C ASP A 30 18.45 -11.31 2.95
N GLU A 31 19.56 -10.57 2.83
CA GLU A 31 20.30 -10.42 1.57
C GLU A 31 20.92 -11.75 1.10
N VAL A 32 21.33 -12.61 2.03
CA VAL A 32 21.96 -13.90 1.71
C VAL A 32 20.98 -14.79 0.96
N ARG A 33 19.73 -14.85 1.41
CA ARG A 33 18.68 -15.61 0.73
C ARG A 33 18.30 -14.98 -0.60
N PHE A 34 18.14 -13.67 -0.66
CA PHE A 34 17.88 -12.97 -1.92
C PHE A 34 18.95 -13.25 -2.98
N ASN A 35 20.23 -13.33 -2.57
CA ASN A 35 21.33 -13.65 -3.47
C ASN A 35 21.38 -15.10 -3.97
N LYS A 36 20.59 -16.01 -3.38
CA LYS A 36 20.45 -17.39 -3.86
C LYS A 36 19.42 -17.54 -4.98
N LEU A 37 18.60 -16.52 -5.24
CA LEU A 37 17.66 -16.54 -6.36
C LEU A 37 18.42 -16.57 -7.69
N GLU A 38 18.14 -17.58 -8.52
CA GLU A 38 18.69 -17.66 -9.88
C GLU A 38 18.13 -16.54 -10.77
N ASN A 39 16.84 -16.26 -10.63
CA ASN A 39 16.16 -15.19 -11.36
C ASN A 39 15.56 -14.15 -10.40
N LYS A 40 16.36 -13.12 -10.09
CA LYS A 40 15.91 -12.01 -9.23
C LYS A 40 14.82 -11.16 -9.89
N SER A 41 14.78 -11.11 -11.22
CA SER A 41 13.82 -10.28 -11.97
C SER A 41 12.39 -10.79 -11.91
N SER A 42 12.17 -12.08 -11.61
CA SER A 42 10.82 -12.62 -11.38
C SER A 42 10.26 -12.28 -10.00
N LEU A 43 11.09 -11.80 -9.06
CA LEU A 43 10.65 -11.43 -7.73
C LEU A 43 9.63 -10.29 -7.82
N GLY A 44 8.38 -10.58 -7.45
CA GLY A 44 7.31 -9.60 -7.50
C GLY A 44 7.07 -9.05 -8.91
N GLN A 45 7.17 -9.87 -9.95
CA GLN A 45 6.99 -9.47 -11.36
C GLN A 45 5.70 -8.67 -11.63
N ASN A 46 4.64 -8.90 -10.84
CA ASN A 46 3.35 -8.19 -10.93
C ASN A 46 3.20 -7.06 -9.90
N CYS A 47 4.28 -6.68 -9.22
CA CYS A 47 4.31 -5.66 -8.18
C CYS A 47 5.22 -4.52 -8.59
N LEU A 48 4.72 -3.28 -8.46
CA LEU A 48 5.49 -2.09 -8.71
C LEU A 48 5.61 -1.26 -7.43
N LEU A 49 6.81 -0.74 -7.18
CA LEU A 49 7.14 0.16 -6.08
C LEU A 49 7.48 1.54 -6.65
N GLY A 50 6.55 2.49 -6.51
CA GLY A 50 6.70 3.83 -7.09
C GLY A 50 6.82 3.81 -8.62
N GLY A 51 6.19 2.85 -9.29
CA GLY A 51 6.28 2.64 -10.74
C GLY A 51 7.51 1.87 -11.20
N LYS A 52 8.40 1.43 -10.29
CA LYS A 52 9.56 0.58 -10.60
C LYS A 52 9.30 -0.88 -10.26
N SER A 53 10.00 -1.79 -10.93
CA SER A 53 10.01 -3.20 -10.51
C SER A 53 10.56 -3.35 -9.09
N VAL A 54 10.20 -4.43 -8.40
CA VAL A 54 10.72 -4.73 -7.06
C VAL A 54 12.24 -4.85 -7.07
N LEU A 55 12.81 -5.54 -8.06
CA LEU A 55 14.27 -5.68 -8.21
C LEU A 55 14.96 -4.31 -8.30
N THR A 56 14.49 -3.45 -9.21
CA THR A 56 15.06 -2.12 -9.40
C THR A 56 14.97 -1.29 -8.11
N ALA A 57 13.85 -1.39 -7.38
CA ALA A 57 13.68 -0.65 -6.13
C ALA A 57 14.60 -1.17 -5.00
N ILE A 58 14.93 -2.47 -4.98
CA ILE A 58 15.94 -3.06 -4.08
C ILE A 58 17.33 -2.55 -4.45
N GLU A 59 17.70 -2.61 -5.73
CA GLU A 59 19.02 -2.19 -6.21
C GLU A 59 19.28 -0.70 -5.97
N ASP A 60 18.26 0.13 -6.18
CA ASP A 60 18.30 1.55 -5.88
C ASP A 60 18.28 1.84 -4.37
N GLY A 61 17.82 0.88 -3.55
CA GLY A 61 17.61 1.01 -2.11
C GLY A 61 16.45 1.94 -1.71
N TYR A 62 15.73 2.49 -2.68
CA TYR A 62 14.56 3.33 -2.46
C TYR A 62 13.69 3.46 -3.72
N PHE A 63 12.47 3.97 -3.54
CA PHE A 63 11.66 4.50 -4.64
C PHE A 63 11.02 5.82 -4.24
N LYS A 64 10.65 6.64 -5.23
CA LYS A 64 9.90 7.88 -5.00
C LYS A 64 8.41 7.54 -4.89
N ARG A 65 7.74 8.04 -3.85
CA ARG A 65 6.28 8.12 -3.82
C ARG A 65 5.85 9.05 -4.96
N ASN A 66 4.86 8.64 -5.73
CA ASN A 66 4.34 9.47 -6.79
C ASN A 66 3.57 10.62 -6.14
N SER A 67 4.18 11.80 -6.05
CA SER A 67 3.61 12.97 -5.38
C SER A 67 2.38 13.51 -6.09
N SER A 68 2.21 13.23 -7.39
CA SER A 68 1.09 13.74 -8.19
C SER A 68 -0.29 13.35 -7.65
N VAL A 69 -0.42 12.15 -7.07
CA VAL A 69 -1.68 11.67 -6.47
C VAL A 69 -2.00 12.43 -5.17
N PHE A 70 -0.99 12.93 -4.47
CA PHE A 70 -1.17 13.71 -3.23
C PHE A 70 -1.20 15.21 -3.49
N GLU A 71 -0.59 15.72 -4.55
CA GLU A 71 -0.67 17.15 -4.93
C GLU A 71 -2.08 17.55 -5.37
N GLU A 72 -2.87 16.61 -5.90
CA GLU A 72 -4.29 16.82 -6.19
C GLU A 72 -5.15 16.73 -4.92
N LEU A 73 -4.83 15.80 -4.01
CA LEU A 73 -5.49 15.67 -2.71
C LEU A 73 -5.24 16.88 -1.79
N ASP A 74 -4.04 17.46 -1.80
CA ASP A 74 -3.67 18.63 -0.99
C ASP A 74 -4.39 19.91 -1.44
N LYS A 75 -4.77 19.98 -2.73
CA LYS A 75 -5.60 21.07 -3.26
C LYS A 75 -7.05 20.94 -2.81
N ASP A 76 -7.59 19.73 -2.75
CA ASP A 76 -8.95 19.47 -2.29
C ASP A 76 -9.09 19.66 -0.76
N ILE A 77 -8.08 19.29 0.03
CA ILE A 77 -8.10 19.45 1.50
C ILE A 77 -8.07 20.93 1.91
N LYS A 78 -7.39 21.80 1.16
CA LYS A 78 -7.39 23.25 1.43
C LYS A 78 -8.74 23.94 1.19
N GLN A 79 -9.71 23.27 0.56
CA GLN A 79 -11.07 23.79 0.41
C GLN A 79 -12.04 23.35 1.51
N SER A 80 -11.70 22.32 2.30
CA SER A 80 -12.56 21.88 3.39
C SER A 80 -11.98 22.30 4.73
N ASP A 81 -12.33 23.52 5.17
CA ASP A 81 -12.38 23.85 6.59
C ASP A 81 -13.41 22.92 7.26
N TYR A 82 -12.98 21.73 7.66
CA TYR A 82 -13.77 20.93 8.58
C TYR A 82 -12.91 20.51 9.76
N THR A 83 -13.21 21.12 10.90
CA THR A 83 -12.66 20.79 12.21
C THR A 83 -13.02 19.35 12.54
N ILE A 84 -12.05 18.44 12.51
CA ILE A 84 -12.24 17.08 13.03
C ILE A 84 -11.63 17.01 14.42
N GLU A 85 -12.48 17.10 15.42
CA GLU A 85 -12.17 16.63 16.76
C GLU A 85 -12.15 15.09 16.74
N ASN A 86 -11.02 14.53 17.21
CA ASN A 86 -10.81 13.13 17.58
C ASN A 86 -10.65 12.08 16.45
N PRO A 87 -9.41 11.64 16.14
CA PRO A 87 -9.16 10.56 15.18
C PRO A 87 -9.27 9.18 15.86
N SER A 88 -10.50 8.72 16.11
CA SER A 88 -10.75 7.33 16.48
C SER A 88 -11.78 6.70 15.56
N SER A 89 -11.36 6.39 14.34
CA SER A 89 -11.72 5.17 13.60
C SER A 89 -11.27 5.29 12.15
N PHE A 90 -10.45 4.34 11.73
CA PHE A 90 -10.19 3.98 10.34
C PHE A 90 -11.50 3.99 9.52
N LEU A 91 -11.58 4.77 8.44
CA LEU A 91 -12.68 4.68 7.47
C LEU A 91 -12.23 3.94 6.21
N VAL A 92 -12.75 2.71 6.11
CA VAL A 92 -12.91 1.95 4.88
C VAL A 92 -13.60 2.83 3.84
N VAL A 93 -12.95 3.01 2.67
CA VAL A 93 -13.55 3.69 1.51
C VAL A 93 -14.64 2.79 0.92
N GLY A 94 -15.89 3.07 1.29
CA GLY A 94 -17.08 2.52 0.64
C GLY A 94 -17.64 3.52 -0.37
N ASN A 95 -17.58 3.17 -1.66
CA ASN A 95 -18.15 3.92 -2.78
C ASN A 95 -19.69 3.96 -2.69
N LYS A 96 -20.31 5.15 -2.57
CA LYS A 96 -21.74 5.33 -2.21
C LYS A 96 -22.68 5.69 -3.37
N ASN A 97 -22.45 5.19 -4.58
CA ASN A 97 -23.40 5.45 -5.69
C ASN A 97 -24.19 4.22 -6.13
N GLN A 98 -24.87 3.53 -5.20
CA GLN A 98 -26.06 2.70 -5.50
C GLN A 98 -26.98 2.65 -4.26
N PRO A 99 -28.28 2.99 -4.36
CA PRO A 99 -29.21 2.75 -3.26
C PRO A 99 -29.45 1.24 -3.11
N LEU A 100 -28.97 0.66 -2.02
CA LEU A 100 -29.28 -0.71 -1.61
C LEU A 100 -30.79 -0.81 -1.32
N LYS A 101 -31.54 -1.40 -2.25
CA LYS A 101 -32.95 -1.77 -2.07
C LYS A 101 -33.00 -2.97 -1.11
N VAL A 102 -33.08 -2.72 0.19
CA VAL A 102 -33.29 -3.75 1.20
C VAL A 102 -34.77 -4.19 1.19
N ASN A 103 -35.06 -5.33 0.56
CA ASN A 103 -36.33 -6.05 0.75
C ASN A 103 -36.24 -6.82 2.08
N ALA A 104 -36.76 -6.24 3.16
CA ALA A 104 -36.95 -6.96 4.40
C ALA A 104 -38.17 -7.90 4.27
N ARG A 105 -37.93 -9.21 4.10
CA ARG A 105 -38.96 -10.23 4.38
C ARG A 105 -39.05 -10.39 5.89
N GLY A 106 -40.17 -9.94 6.47
CA GLY A 106 -40.48 -10.18 7.87
C GLY A 106 -40.73 -11.67 8.11
N TYR A 107 -40.00 -12.27 9.06
CA TYR A 107 -40.44 -13.46 9.76
C TYR A 107 -40.79 -13.02 11.19
N GLY A 108 -42.06 -13.22 11.57
CA GLY A 108 -42.59 -12.91 12.89
C GLY A 108 -42.13 -13.90 13.98
N PRO A 109 -42.59 -13.71 15.22
CA PRO A 109 -42.07 -14.43 16.39
C PRO A 109 -42.78 -15.77 16.62
N GLY A 110 -42.03 -16.76 17.11
CA GLY A 110 -42.52 -18.02 17.70
C GLY A 110 -41.31 -18.89 18.05
N LEU A 111 -41.13 -19.43 19.25
CA LEU A 111 -41.94 -19.56 20.47
C LEU A 111 -41.01 -19.33 21.68
#